data_AF-N1JFC5-F1
#
_entry.id   AF-N1JFC5-F1
#
_cell.length_a   1.000
_cell.length_b   1.000
_cell.length_c   1.000
_cell.angle_alpha   90.00
_cell.angle_beta   90.00
_cell.angle_gamma   90.00
#
_symmetry.space_group_name_H-M   'P 1'
#
loop_
_entity.id
_entity.type
_entity.pdbx_description
1 polymer ?
#
loop_
_entity_poly.entity_id
_entity_poly.type
_entity_poly.pdbx_seq_one_letter_code
_entity_poly.pdbx_strand_id
1 'polypeptide(L)'
;MVSCAYAFLSSDYRLPSYSSSHYFSSRLRSHEPTRIDVPTRIDVPTRIDVPTRLDVPNSLVFLADGSGNSFYGAYEFPPDGQFPRPNASLDIVKTQESSDDTRTKLVAYCSRTLSSIQIIESFKYDLSPMSESYYAKSVPITTSERNCQDLIEKEWYELLENTSMTPKQLAQNPACSSRDIISLAHRGLLMVTGVYSELAPKYTNQNTKATMKNHLEPENEVEVPKVNIRDPINLHDIVSPTQVYGSWKNRRKQLALVWYFGHLHLFERKMGSTTWWPKTKIDVENRNGAILLNFMHYRMKLFKKLDDKIAEYGFRNRVIDFISCQSCISLEAQSKSDHMMVEIKHLRISREDTPYQGFLVDKFSKKKDN
;
A
#
# COMPACT_ATOMS: atom_id res chain seq x y z
N MET A 1 -23.37 -17.90 -8.59
CA MET A 1 -22.77 -16.59 -8.93
C MET A 1 -21.32 -16.66 -8.50
N VAL A 2 -20.36 -16.24 -9.32
CA VAL A 2 -18.94 -16.25 -8.92
C VAL A 2 -18.67 -15.02 -8.07
N SER A 3 -18.06 -15.22 -6.91
CA SER A 3 -17.60 -14.14 -6.04
C SER A 3 -16.08 -14.08 -6.08
N CYS A 4 -15.50 -12.89 -6.07
CA CYS A 4 -14.05 -12.71 -6.07
C CYS A 4 -13.58 -11.76 -4.96
N ALA A 5 -12.45 -12.10 -4.35
CA ALA A 5 -11.65 -11.23 -3.50
C ALA A 5 -10.33 -10.92 -4.21
N TYR A 6 -9.75 -9.76 -3.92
CA TYR A 6 -8.58 -9.23 -4.61
C TYR A 6 -7.43 -9.06 -3.64
N ALA A 7 -6.23 -9.50 -4.01
CA ALA A 7 -5.04 -9.39 -3.18
C ALA A 7 -3.95 -8.61 -3.91
N PHE A 8 -3.37 -7.63 -3.21
CA PHE A 8 -2.30 -6.77 -3.68
C PHE A 8 -1.07 -6.99 -2.81
N LEU A 9 0.06 -7.25 -3.45
CA LEU A 9 1.34 -7.48 -2.76
C LEU A 9 2.30 -6.36 -3.16
N SER A 10 2.63 -5.49 -2.20
CA SER A 10 3.69 -4.49 -2.35
C SER A 10 5.03 -5.13 -1.97
N SER A 11 5.96 -5.16 -2.91
CA SER A 11 7.30 -5.70 -2.72
C SER A 11 8.33 -4.83 -3.43
N ASP A 12 9.32 -4.38 -2.67
CA ASP A 12 10.50 -3.72 -3.23
C ASP A 12 11.52 -4.71 -3.84
N TYR A 13 11.29 -6.01 -3.67
CA TYR A 13 12.11 -7.06 -4.25
C TYR A 13 11.89 -7.12 -5.76
N ARG A 14 12.85 -6.61 -6.53
CA ARG A 14 13.09 -7.14 -7.88
C ARG A 14 13.58 -8.57 -7.69
N LEU A 15 12.77 -9.56 -8.09
CA LEU A 15 13.26 -10.92 -8.26
C LEU A 15 14.54 -10.82 -9.11
N PRO A 16 15.70 -11.31 -8.65
CA PRO A 16 16.86 -11.39 -9.52
C PRO A 16 16.41 -12.21 -10.73
N SER A 17 16.47 -11.60 -11.91
CA SER A 17 16.26 -12.30 -13.16
C SER A 17 17.24 -13.45 -13.18
N TYR A 18 16.78 -14.68 -12.95
CA TYR A 18 17.58 -15.87 -13.17
C TYR A 18 17.79 -15.96 -14.68
N SER A 19 18.80 -15.25 -15.17
CA SER A 19 19.45 -15.57 -16.43
C SER A 19 20.04 -16.97 -16.22
N SER A 20 19.51 -17.94 -16.94
CA SER A 20 20.05 -19.29 -17.01
C SER A 20 21.47 -19.23 -17.57
N SER A 21 22.44 -19.01 -16.70
CA SER A 21 23.85 -19.17 -17.00
C SER A 21 24.17 -20.66 -16.89
N HIS A 22 24.43 -21.24 -18.05
CA HIS A 22 24.88 -22.61 -18.21
C HIS A 22 26.11 -22.89 -17.34
N TYR A 23 26.08 -24.07 -16.72
CA TYR A 23 27.21 -24.77 -16.16
C TYR A 23 28.43 -24.72 -17.09
N PHE A 24 29.55 -24.16 -16.62
CA PHE A 24 30.86 -24.71 -16.93
C PHE A 24 31.67 -24.87 -15.65
N SER A 25 32.00 -26.12 -15.40
CA SER A 25 32.86 -26.61 -14.33
C SER A 25 34.32 -26.45 -14.75
N SER A 26 35.16 -25.88 -13.88
CA SER A 26 36.56 -26.28 -13.80
C SER A 26 37.05 -26.21 -12.35
N ARG A 27 37.66 -27.33 -11.95
CA ARG A 27 38.24 -27.62 -10.64
C ARG A 27 39.68 -27.09 -10.54
N LEU A 28 40.11 -27.00 -9.27
CA LEU A 28 41.46 -27.20 -8.69
C LEU A 28 42.37 -25.98 -8.43
N ARG A 29 42.51 -25.68 -7.11
CA ARG A 29 43.74 -25.60 -6.26
C ARG A 29 45.06 -25.23 -6.96
N SER A 30 46.04 -24.54 -6.38
CA SER A 30 46.31 -23.92 -5.07
C SER A 30 47.75 -23.36 -5.19
N HIS A 31 48.06 -22.19 -4.62
CA HIS A 31 49.31 -21.95 -3.87
C HIS A 31 49.34 -20.54 -3.26
N GLU A 32 49.93 -20.48 -2.07
CA GLU A 32 50.14 -19.36 -1.17
C GLU A 32 51.65 -18.92 -1.27
N PRO A 33 52.19 -18.00 -0.46
CA PRO A 33 52.14 -16.52 -0.55
C PRO A 33 53.55 -15.87 -0.72
N THR A 34 53.63 -14.55 -0.99
CA THR A 34 54.69 -13.69 -0.39
C THR A 34 54.45 -12.16 -0.51
N ARG A 35 54.60 -11.49 0.64
CA ARG A 35 55.24 -10.19 0.97
C ARG A 35 54.84 -8.83 0.31
N ILE A 36 54.23 -7.98 1.16
CA ILE A 36 54.61 -6.60 1.61
C ILE A 36 55.18 -5.61 0.55
N ASP A 37 54.48 -4.50 0.23
CA ASP A 37 54.72 -3.13 0.78
C ASP A 37 53.91 -1.98 0.11
N VAL A 38 53.71 -0.91 0.90
CA VAL A 38 53.32 0.51 0.62
C VAL A 38 51.83 0.91 0.49
N PRO A 39 51.35 1.86 1.35
CA PRO A 39 49.99 2.41 1.32
C PRO A 39 49.90 3.72 0.51
N THR A 40 48.91 3.85 -0.37
CA THR A 40 48.42 5.16 -0.84
C THR A 40 47.09 5.00 -1.56
N ARG A 41 45.99 5.23 -0.84
CA ARG A 41 44.85 5.98 -1.38
C ARG A 41 43.88 6.31 -0.27
N ILE A 42 43.72 7.61 -0.03
CA ILE A 42 42.58 8.19 0.64
C ILE A 42 41.40 7.97 -0.30
N ASP A 43 40.60 6.93 -0.04
CA ASP A 43 39.31 6.78 -0.68
C ASP A 43 38.37 7.83 -0.06
N VAL A 44 38.21 8.93 -0.80
CA VAL A 44 37.17 9.93 -0.56
C VAL A 44 35.83 9.22 -0.76
N PRO A 45 34.95 9.10 0.26
CA PRO A 45 33.62 8.58 0.06
C PRO A 45 32.79 9.67 -0.64
N THR A 46 32.82 9.69 -1.97
CA THR A 46 31.80 10.39 -2.77
C THR A 46 30.59 9.45 -2.92
N ARG A 47 29.97 9.12 -1.79
CA ARG A 47 28.56 8.74 -1.77
C ARG A 47 27.82 9.92 -1.19
N ILE A 48 27.42 10.82 -2.09
CA ILE A 48 26.31 11.71 -1.82
C ILE A 48 25.12 10.76 -1.62
N ASP A 49 24.76 10.52 -0.37
CA ASP A 49 23.49 9.91 -0.01
C ASP A 49 22.40 10.87 -0.49
N VAL A 50 21.98 10.67 -1.75
CA VAL A 50 20.75 11.26 -2.27
C VAL A 50 19.66 10.86 -1.27
N PRO A 51 18.91 11.82 -0.69
CA PRO A 51 17.95 11.55 0.37
C PRO A 51 17.06 10.38 -0.05
N THR A 52 17.26 9.25 0.62
CA THR A 52 16.49 8.04 0.40
C THR A 52 15.03 8.41 0.65
N ARG A 53 14.25 8.28 -0.42
CA ARG A 53 12.81 8.53 -0.46
C ARG A 53 12.12 7.63 0.58
N LEU A 54 10.92 7.99 1.00
CA LEU A 54 10.19 7.17 1.98
C LEU A 54 10.04 5.74 1.45
N ASP A 55 10.72 4.80 2.09
CA ASP A 55 10.53 3.38 1.82
C ASP A 55 9.14 2.99 2.33
N VAL A 56 8.39 2.28 1.49
CA VAL A 56 7.10 1.72 1.90
C VAL A 56 7.37 0.33 2.41
N PRO A 57 6.81 -0.05 3.56
CA PRO A 57 6.96 -1.42 4.02
C PRO A 57 6.29 -2.36 3.02
N ASN A 58 6.99 -3.45 2.71
CA ASN A 58 6.39 -4.55 1.98
C ASN A 58 5.12 -5.00 2.72
N SER A 59 4.04 -5.28 1.99
CA SER A 59 2.73 -5.49 2.60
C SER A 59 1.79 -6.25 1.68
N LEU A 60 0.83 -6.95 2.28
CA LEU A 60 -0.24 -7.66 1.59
C LEU A 60 -1.59 -7.02 1.95
N VAL A 61 -2.37 -6.61 0.95
CA VAL A 61 -3.70 -6.02 1.14
C VAL A 61 -4.75 -6.88 0.45
N PHE A 62 -5.80 -7.20 1.18
CA PHE A 62 -7.01 -7.82 0.63
C PHE A 62 -8.16 -6.82 0.53
N LEU A 63 -8.88 -6.90 -0.58
CA LEU A 63 -10.11 -6.17 -0.85
C LEU A 63 -11.21 -7.15 -1.25
N ALA A 64 -12.42 -6.96 -0.74
CA ALA A 64 -13.60 -7.68 -1.23
C ALA A 64 -14.83 -6.78 -1.18
N ASP A 65 -15.75 -7.04 -2.10
CA ASP A 65 -17.11 -6.49 -2.05
C ASP A 65 -18.06 -7.59 -1.58
N GLY A 66 -18.95 -7.26 -0.65
CA GLY A 66 -19.91 -8.17 -0.04
C GLY A 66 -21.30 -7.56 -0.03
N SER A 67 -22.34 -8.39 0.13
CA SER A 67 -23.74 -7.96 0.17
C SER A 67 -24.00 -7.04 1.37
N GLY A 68 -23.76 -5.73 1.18
CA GLY A 68 -23.97 -4.67 2.16
C GLY A 68 -22.70 -4.10 2.81
N ASN A 69 -21.54 -4.76 2.67
CA ASN A 69 -20.28 -4.30 3.27
C ASN A 69 -19.08 -4.64 2.37
N SER A 70 -18.15 -3.70 2.23
CA SER A 70 -16.83 -3.96 1.65
C SER A 70 -15.82 -4.32 2.73
N PHE A 71 -14.84 -5.14 2.37
CA PHE A 71 -13.70 -5.47 3.24
C PHE A 71 -12.41 -4.81 2.74
N TYR A 72 -11.63 -4.33 3.70
CA TYR A 72 -10.22 -4.00 3.53
C TYR A 72 -9.45 -4.62 4.69
N GLY A 73 -8.39 -5.36 4.38
CA GLY A 73 -7.47 -5.92 5.37
C GLY A 73 -6.04 -5.75 4.91
N ALA A 74 -5.19 -5.18 5.77
CA ALA A 74 -3.75 -5.11 5.56
C ALA A 74 -3.05 -6.12 6.46
N TYR A 75 -2.07 -6.80 5.90
CA TYR A 75 -1.31 -7.87 6.53
C TYR A 75 0.17 -7.61 6.34
N GLU A 76 0.98 -8.14 7.26
CA GLU A 76 2.42 -8.14 7.14
C GLU A 76 2.85 -8.90 5.88
N PHE A 77 4.01 -8.53 5.32
CA PHE A 77 4.53 -9.20 4.14
C PHE A 77 4.74 -10.71 4.39
N PRO A 78 4.18 -11.59 3.55
CA PRO A 78 4.39 -13.03 3.67
C PRO A 78 5.89 -13.40 3.65
N PRO A 79 6.37 -14.26 4.56
CA PRO A 79 7.79 -14.63 4.63
C PRO A 79 8.33 -15.27 3.34
N ASP A 80 7.49 -15.98 2.60
CA ASP A 80 7.82 -16.61 1.33
C ASP A 80 7.72 -15.67 0.11
N GLY A 81 7.31 -14.42 0.34
CA GLY A 81 7.10 -13.39 -0.67
C GLY A 81 6.02 -13.73 -1.70
N GLN A 82 5.13 -14.69 -1.39
CA GLN A 82 4.11 -15.17 -2.31
C GLN A 82 2.71 -14.85 -1.80
N PHE A 83 1.77 -14.84 -2.73
CA PHE A 83 0.35 -14.80 -2.40
C PHE A 83 -0.10 -16.11 -1.72
N PRO A 84 -0.98 -16.03 -0.70
CA PRO A 84 -1.52 -17.20 -0.02
C PRO A 84 -2.07 -18.25 -0.99
N ARG A 85 -1.80 -19.52 -0.70
CA ARG A 85 -2.30 -20.64 -1.50
C ARG A 85 -3.68 -21.04 -0.99
N PRO A 86 -4.72 -21.09 -1.83
CA PRO A 86 -6.02 -21.58 -1.40
C PRO A 86 -5.93 -23.02 -0.90
N ASN A 87 -6.71 -23.35 0.12
CA ASN A 87 -6.88 -24.72 0.56
C ASN A 87 -7.50 -25.55 -0.58
N ALA A 88 -6.88 -26.67 -0.94
CA ALA A 88 -7.32 -27.53 -2.04
C ALA A 88 -8.73 -28.12 -1.86
N SER A 89 -9.22 -28.18 -0.63
CA SER A 89 -10.60 -28.61 -0.32
C SER A 89 -11.66 -27.54 -0.58
N LEU A 90 -11.25 -26.28 -0.73
CA LEU A 90 -12.15 -25.18 -1.05
C LEU A 90 -12.18 -24.94 -2.57
N ASP A 91 -13.37 -24.67 -3.12
CA ASP A 91 -13.58 -24.31 -4.52
C ASP A 91 -13.12 -22.86 -4.79
N ILE A 92 -11.83 -22.58 -4.57
CA ILE A 92 -11.20 -21.27 -4.78
C ILE A 92 -10.15 -21.41 -5.88
N VAL A 93 -10.32 -20.64 -6.96
CA VAL A 93 -9.30 -20.47 -7.99
C VAL A 93 -8.60 -19.13 -7.83
N LYS A 94 -7.28 -19.14 -8.06
CA LYS A 94 -6.46 -17.93 -8.09
C LYS A 94 -6.10 -17.61 -9.55
N THR A 95 -6.26 -16.37 -9.98
CA THR A 95 -5.77 -15.91 -11.29
C THR A 95 -4.25 -15.99 -11.36
N GLN A 96 -3.68 -15.83 -12.55
CA GLN A 96 -2.25 -15.57 -12.66
C GLN A 96 -1.89 -14.24 -11.99
N GLU A 97 -0.65 -14.15 -11.48
CA GLU A 97 -0.08 -12.89 -11.03
C GLU A 97 -0.08 -11.88 -12.19
N SER A 98 -0.40 -10.63 -11.89
CA SER A 98 -0.29 -9.53 -12.85
C SER A 98 1.13 -9.47 -13.43
N SER A 99 1.24 -9.32 -14.75
CA SER A 99 2.55 -9.26 -15.44
C SER A 99 3.18 -7.89 -15.49
N ASP A 100 2.53 -6.90 -14.89
CA ASP A 100 3.05 -5.55 -14.92
C ASP A 100 4.35 -5.50 -14.10
N ASP A 101 5.41 -4.93 -14.67
CA ASP A 101 6.72 -4.72 -14.01
C ASP A 101 6.64 -3.62 -12.94
N THR A 102 5.67 -3.77 -12.04
CA THR A 102 5.50 -2.91 -10.89
C THR A 102 5.91 -3.62 -9.62
N ARG A 103 6.37 -2.82 -8.65
CA ARG A 103 6.57 -3.22 -7.25
C ARG A 103 5.29 -3.75 -6.60
N THR A 104 4.14 -3.58 -7.25
CA THR A 104 2.87 -4.15 -6.82
C THR A 104 2.45 -5.29 -7.74
N LYS A 105 2.25 -6.46 -7.16
CA LYS A 105 1.60 -7.59 -7.82
C LYS A 105 0.14 -7.68 -7.40
N LEU A 106 -0.69 -8.30 -8.25
CA LEU A 106 -2.12 -8.46 -8.02
C LEU A 106 -2.59 -9.85 -8.47
N VAL A 107 -3.49 -10.42 -7.68
CA VAL A 107 -4.29 -11.62 -8.04
C VAL A 107 -5.74 -11.45 -7.61
N ALA A 108 -6.65 -12.18 -8.26
CA ALA A 108 -8.00 -12.40 -7.77
C ALA A 108 -8.18 -13.86 -7.33
N TYR A 109 -8.87 -14.04 -6.21
CA TYR A 109 -9.33 -15.32 -5.69
C TYR A 109 -10.82 -15.39 -5.90
N CYS A 110 -11.28 -16.36 -6.69
CA CYS A 110 -12.69 -16.48 -7.05
C CYS A 110 -13.24 -17.83 -6.63
N SER A 111 -14.51 -17.85 -6.20
CA SER A 111 -15.23 -19.07 -5.81
C SER A 111 -16.68 -19.01 -6.27
N ARG A 112 -17.28 -20.19 -6.48
CA ARG A 112 -18.70 -20.32 -6.82
C ARG A 112 -19.57 -20.53 -5.58
N THR A 113 -18.98 -21.12 -4.54
CA THR A 113 -19.67 -21.54 -3.33
C THR A 113 -19.43 -20.58 -2.17
N LEU A 114 -18.30 -19.87 -2.19
CA LEU A 114 -17.95 -18.89 -1.16
C LEU A 114 -18.25 -17.47 -1.64
N SER A 115 -18.73 -16.64 -0.72
CA SER A 115 -18.74 -15.19 -0.89
C SER A 115 -17.33 -14.61 -0.84
N SER A 116 -17.13 -13.41 -1.37
CA SER A 116 -15.82 -12.75 -1.36
C SER A 116 -15.24 -12.57 0.05
N ILE A 117 -16.09 -12.40 1.07
CA ILE A 117 -15.66 -12.32 2.48
C ILE A 117 -15.19 -13.68 2.98
N GLN A 118 -15.95 -14.75 2.73
CA GLN A 118 -15.57 -16.11 3.12
C GLN A 118 -14.25 -16.58 2.45
N ILE A 119 -13.99 -16.12 1.22
CA ILE A 119 -12.70 -16.35 0.55
C ILE A 119 -11.56 -15.75 1.38
N ILE A 120 -11.70 -14.50 1.85
CA ILE A 120 -10.65 -13.85 2.66
C ILE A 120 -10.52 -14.52 4.03
N GLU A 121 -11.63 -14.86 4.68
CA GLU A 121 -11.63 -15.54 5.97
C GLU A 121 -10.88 -16.87 5.92
N SER A 122 -10.89 -17.56 4.77
CA SER A 122 -10.12 -18.80 4.59
C SER A 122 -8.60 -18.62 4.73
N PHE A 123 -8.07 -17.40 4.56
CA PHE A 123 -6.65 -17.09 4.71
C PHE A 123 -6.28 -16.49 6.07
N LYS A 124 -7.28 -16.16 6.91
CA LYS A 124 -7.08 -15.33 8.12
C LYS A 124 -6.09 -15.94 9.11
N TYR A 125 -6.03 -17.27 9.22
CA TYR A 125 -5.17 -17.96 10.18
C TYR A 125 -3.72 -18.08 9.73
N ASP A 126 -3.46 -17.96 8.43
CA ASP A 126 -2.11 -18.06 7.85
C ASP A 126 -1.44 -16.68 7.68
N LEU A 127 -2.15 -15.61 8.04
CA LEU A 127 -1.73 -14.23 7.82
C LEU A 127 -1.66 -13.46 9.13
N SER A 128 -0.56 -12.74 9.33
CA SER A 128 -0.40 -11.79 10.42
C SER A 128 -1.03 -10.45 10.04
N PRO A 129 -2.08 -9.97 10.75
CA PRO A 129 -2.61 -8.63 10.53
C PRO A 129 -1.53 -7.58 10.75
N MET A 130 -1.53 -6.53 9.94
CA MET A 130 -0.58 -5.43 10.08
C MET A 130 -0.85 -4.69 11.39
N SER A 131 0.12 -4.70 12.31
CA SER A 131 0.01 -3.93 13.56
C SER A 131 0.15 -2.42 13.32
N GLU A 132 -0.39 -1.59 14.22
CA GLU A 132 -0.20 -0.12 14.19
C GLU A 132 1.29 0.28 14.19
N SER A 133 2.13 -0.55 14.82
CA SER A 133 3.58 -0.34 14.88
C SER A 133 4.35 -0.85 13.66
N TYR A 134 3.69 -1.46 12.69
CA TYR A 134 4.33 -2.20 11.60
C TYR A 134 5.24 -1.30 10.76
N TYR A 135 4.77 -0.12 10.36
CA TYR A 135 5.59 0.84 9.62
C TYR A 135 6.90 1.16 10.36
N ALA A 136 6.78 1.47 11.65
CA ALA A 136 7.93 1.84 12.47
C ALA A 136 8.91 0.68 12.72
N LYS A 137 8.46 -0.58 12.62
CA LYS A 137 9.32 -1.77 12.71
C LYS A 137 9.98 -2.11 11.37
N SER A 138 9.24 -1.92 10.27
CA SER A 138 9.65 -2.33 8.93
C SER A 138 10.52 -1.30 8.20
N VAL A 139 10.37 -0.02 8.54
CA VAL A 139 11.10 1.07 7.88
C VAL A 139 12.01 1.78 8.88
N PRO A 140 13.35 1.75 8.69
CA PRO A 140 14.28 2.47 9.55
C PRO A 140 13.98 3.96 9.61
N ILE A 141 14.22 4.59 10.76
CA ILE A 141 14.16 6.04 10.87
C ILE A 141 15.37 6.65 10.15
N THR A 142 15.12 7.63 9.29
CA THR A 142 16.17 8.36 8.57
C THR A 142 16.85 9.40 9.46
N THR A 143 18.04 9.85 9.07
CA THR A 143 18.74 10.92 9.79
C THR A 143 17.93 12.22 9.83
N SER A 144 17.24 12.56 8.73
CA SER A 144 16.36 13.75 8.68
C SER A 144 15.20 13.65 9.67
N GLU A 145 14.54 12.49 9.72
CA GLU A 145 13.44 12.24 10.67
C GLU A 145 13.93 12.30 12.11
N ARG A 146 15.10 11.74 12.43
CA ARG A 146 15.69 11.82 13.78
C ARG A 146 16.00 13.25 14.18
N ASN A 147 16.68 14.00 13.31
CA ASN A 147 16.99 15.40 13.60
C ASN A 147 15.71 16.23 13.81
N CYS A 148 14.68 15.98 13.00
CA CYS A 148 13.39 16.63 13.17
C CYS A 148 12.70 16.23 14.49
N GLN A 149 12.75 14.94 14.86
CA GLN A 149 12.24 14.47 16.14
C GLN A 149 12.92 15.16 17.32
N ASP A 150 14.26 15.20 17.33
CA ASP A 150 15.04 15.80 18.42
C ASP A 150 14.70 17.30 18.58
N LEU A 151 14.51 18.02 17.48
CA LEU A 151 14.09 19.42 17.47
C LEU A 151 12.67 19.60 18.03
N ILE A 152 11.72 18.78 17.58
CA ILE A 152 10.32 18.83 18.03
C ILE A 152 10.23 18.50 19.52
N GLU A 153 10.95 17.48 19.99
CA GLU A 153 10.99 17.11 21.41
C GLU A 153 11.52 18.27 22.26
N LYS A 154 12.63 18.89 21.85
CA LYS A 154 13.19 20.05 22.54
C LYS A 154 12.19 21.21 22.63
N GLU A 155 11.61 21.63 21.50
CA GLU A 155 10.64 22.72 21.46
C GLU A 155 9.36 22.40 22.26
N TRP A 156 8.96 21.13 22.29
CA TRP A 156 7.81 20.68 23.06
C TRP A 156 8.04 20.83 24.56
N TYR A 157 9.20 20.38 25.07
CA TYR A 157 9.53 20.55 26.49
C TYR A 157 9.61 22.02 26.88
N GLU A 158 10.24 22.86 26.05
CA GLU A 158 10.29 24.32 26.28
C GLU A 158 8.88 24.94 26.29
N LEU A 159 7.97 24.48 25.43
CA LEU A 159 6.57 24.92 25.43
C LEU A 159 5.84 24.45 26.69
N LEU A 160 6.06 23.21 27.11
CA LEU A 160 5.42 22.62 28.28
C LEU A 160 5.80 23.38 29.57
N GLU A 161 7.07 23.74 29.73
CA GLU A 161 7.59 24.47 30.89
C GLU A 161 7.14 25.94 30.93
N ASN A 162 7.10 26.61 29.78
CA ASN A 162 6.94 28.07 29.72
C ASN A 162 5.50 28.55 29.50
N THR A 163 4.56 27.66 29.22
CA THR A 163 3.22 28.06 28.75
C THR A 163 2.09 27.44 29.56
N SER A 164 1.26 28.29 30.16
CA SER A 164 0.00 27.89 30.83
C SER A 164 -1.19 27.80 29.86
N MET A 165 -1.06 28.28 28.63
CA MET A 165 -2.13 28.27 27.64
C MET A 165 -2.40 26.87 27.07
N THR A 166 -3.70 26.58 26.89
CA THR A 166 -4.23 25.41 26.19
C THR A 166 -5.02 25.85 24.96
N PRO A 167 -5.00 25.09 23.84
CA PRO A 167 -4.24 23.86 23.62
C PRO A 167 -2.76 24.11 23.28
N LYS A 168 -1.88 23.31 23.85
CA LYS A 168 -0.44 23.32 23.52
C LYS A 168 -0.23 22.68 22.15
N GLN A 169 0.37 23.43 21.23
CA GLN A 169 0.72 22.96 19.90
C GLN A 169 1.94 23.72 19.37
N LEU A 170 2.81 23.02 18.65
CA LEU A 170 3.96 23.58 17.96
C LEU A 170 3.57 23.99 16.54
N ALA A 171 4.18 25.08 16.08
CA ALA A 171 4.25 25.35 14.66
C ALA A 171 5.29 24.42 14.02
N GLN A 172 5.10 24.06 12.76
CA GLN A 172 6.16 23.42 11.98
C GLN A 172 7.44 24.27 12.01
N ASN A 173 8.53 23.67 12.50
CA ASN A 173 9.87 24.20 12.37
C ASN A 173 10.34 24.06 10.90
N PRO A 174 10.94 25.10 10.28
CA PRO A 174 11.39 25.05 8.89
C PRO A 174 12.50 24.01 8.62
N ALA A 175 13.22 23.55 9.64
CA ALA A 175 14.17 22.45 9.53
C ALA A 175 13.48 21.07 9.40
N CYS A 176 12.19 20.99 9.77
CA CYS A 176 11.37 19.80 9.65
C CYS A 176 10.53 19.84 8.38
N SER A 177 10.85 18.95 7.43
CA SER A 177 10.00 18.77 6.25
C SER A 177 8.63 18.21 6.64
N SER A 178 7.58 18.55 5.89
CA SER A 178 6.24 17.98 6.12
C SER A 178 6.24 16.46 5.98
N ARG A 179 7.13 15.92 5.14
CA ARG A 179 7.39 14.48 5.00
C ARG A 179 7.85 13.86 6.32
N ASP A 180 8.86 14.44 6.95
CA ASP A 180 9.43 13.91 8.18
C ASP A 180 8.42 14.01 9.33
N ILE A 181 7.68 15.12 9.44
CA ILE A 181 6.60 15.28 10.44
C ILE A 181 5.54 14.19 10.27
N ILE A 182 5.05 13.96 9.05
CA ILE A 182 4.05 12.93 8.77
C ILE A 182 4.60 11.53 9.05
N SER A 183 5.86 11.26 8.69
CA SER A 183 6.50 9.97 8.99
C SER A 183 6.61 9.72 10.49
N LEU A 184 7.04 10.72 11.26
CA LEU A 184 7.07 10.66 12.73
C LEU A 184 5.66 10.43 13.31
N ALA A 185 4.63 11.03 12.71
CA ALA A 185 3.24 10.77 13.09
C ALA A 185 2.88 9.31 12.86
N HIS A 186 3.12 8.74 11.68
CA HIS A 186 2.89 7.32 11.40
C HIS A 186 3.72 6.35 12.26
N ARG A 187 4.78 6.84 12.92
CA ARG A 187 5.55 6.08 13.92
C ARG A 187 4.97 6.19 15.34
N GLY A 188 3.92 7.00 15.53
CA GLY A 188 3.29 7.27 16.82
C GLY A 188 4.15 8.13 17.75
N LEU A 189 5.03 8.97 17.18
CA LEU A 189 5.96 9.83 17.93
C LEU A 189 5.44 11.26 18.11
N LEU A 190 4.51 11.69 17.26
CA LEU A 190 3.85 13.00 17.35
C LEU A 190 2.42 12.93 16.80
N MET A 191 1.64 13.98 17.05
CA MET A 191 0.31 14.18 16.45
C MET A 191 0.34 15.35 15.46
N VAL A 192 -0.22 15.16 14.26
CA VAL A 192 -0.40 16.25 13.29
C VAL A 192 -1.73 16.95 13.54
N THR A 193 -1.68 18.27 13.63
CA THR A 193 -2.86 19.13 13.82
C THR A 193 -3.06 20.07 12.62
N GLY A 194 -4.18 20.80 12.61
CA GLY A 194 -4.52 21.74 11.54
C GLY A 194 -5.08 21.06 10.29
N VAL A 195 -5.01 21.77 9.16
CA VAL A 195 -5.66 21.37 7.90
C VAL A 195 -5.07 20.10 7.27
N TYR A 196 -3.82 19.78 7.57
CA TYR A 196 -3.14 18.59 7.05
C TYR A 196 -3.20 17.38 8.00
N SER A 197 -3.95 17.48 9.10
CA SER A 197 -4.15 16.34 10.03
C SER A 197 -4.78 15.12 9.37
N GLU A 198 -5.50 15.28 8.25
CA GLU A 198 -6.07 14.16 7.51
C GLU A 198 -5.02 13.29 6.79
N LEU A 199 -3.77 13.76 6.66
CA LEU A 199 -2.66 13.03 6.03
C LEU A 199 -1.88 12.15 7.01
N ALA A 200 -2.24 12.17 8.29
CA ALA A 200 -1.61 11.41 9.35
C ALA A 200 -2.66 10.64 10.15
N PRO A 201 -2.26 9.61 10.92
CA PRO A 201 -3.20 8.89 11.76
C PRO A 201 -3.70 9.75 12.92
N LYS A 202 -4.90 9.45 13.42
CA LYS A 202 -5.57 10.22 14.48
C LYS A 202 -5.44 9.46 15.80
N TYR A 203 -4.22 9.35 16.32
CA TYR A 203 -4.00 8.73 17.61
C TYR A 203 -4.70 9.49 18.74
N THR A 204 -5.15 8.76 19.75
CA THR A 204 -5.37 9.30 21.09
C THR A 204 -4.04 9.23 21.86
N ASN A 205 -3.86 10.03 22.90
CA ASN A 205 -2.65 10.01 23.75
C ASN A 205 -2.34 8.62 24.35
N GLN A 206 -3.31 7.70 24.36
CA GLN A 206 -3.16 6.34 24.91
C GLN A 206 -2.53 5.35 23.92
N ASN A 207 -2.57 5.64 22.60
CA ASN A 207 -2.16 4.70 21.56
C ASN A 207 -0.80 5.06 20.91
N THR A 208 -0.10 6.05 21.45
CA THR A 208 1.19 6.52 20.92
C THR A 208 2.38 5.79 21.55
N LYS A 209 3.45 5.58 20.77
CA LYS A 209 4.69 4.94 21.28
C LYS A 209 5.36 5.74 22.40
N ALA A 210 5.20 7.06 22.39
CA ALA A 210 5.67 7.94 23.47
C ALA A 210 5.09 7.52 24.83
N THR A 211 3.85 7.03 24.87
CA THR A 211 3.18 6.55 26.08
C THR A 211 3.59 5.13 26.46
N MET A 212 3.93 4.28 25.48
CA MET A 212 4.36 2.88 25.73
C MET A 212 5.77 2.74 26.33
N LYS A 213 6.62 3.79 26.24
CA LYS A 213 7.99 3.74 26.79
C LYS A 213 8.05 3.86 28.32
N ASN A 214 6.97 4.31 28.96
CA ASN A 214 6.96 4.65 30.39
C ASN A 214 6.10 3.71 31.25
N HIS A 215 6.12 2.40 30.99
CA HIS A 215 5.52 1.42 31.92
C HIS A 215 6.25 1.29 33.28
N LEU A 216 7.21 2.16 33.60
CA LEU A 216 7.91 2.17 34.88
C LEU A 216 7.74 3.44 35.72
N GLU A 217 7.03 4.47 35.25
CA GLU A 217 6.77 5.66 36.08
C GLU A 217 5.28 6.02 36.15
N PRO A 218 4.74 6.34 37.35
CA PRO A 218 3.32 6.54 37.56
C PRO A 218 2.82 7.92 37.09
N GLU A 219 1.59 7.91 36.57
CA GLU A 219 0.56 8.96 36.66
C GLU A 219 0.62 10.25 35.82
N ASN A 220 1.71 10.58 35.12
CA ASN A 220 1.65 11.65 34.14
C ASN A 220 1.51 11.06 32.73
N GLU A 221 0.30 11.11 32.15
CA GLU A 221 0.11 10.88 30.71
C GLU A 221 1.07 11.80 29.95
N VAL A 222 2.16 11.24 29.40
CA VAL A 222 3.13 12.03 28.64
C VAL A 222 2.41 12.59 27.42
N GLU A 223 2.13 13.89 27.46
CA GLU A 223 1.46 14.56 26.35
C GLU A 223 2.37 14.51 25.13
N VAL A 224 1.91 13.84 24.08
CA VAL A 224 2.66 13.68 22.84
C VAL A 224 2.76 15.02 22.10
N PRO A 225 3.92 15.36 21.50
CA PRO A 225 4.06 16.59 20.73
C PRO A 225 2.98 16.74 19.67
N LYS A 226 2.28 17.87 19.68
CA LYS A 226 1.28 18.24 18.67
C LYS A 226 1.89 19.26 17.73
N VAL A 227 1.98 18.94 16.45
CA VAL A 227 2.62 19.80 15.43
C VAL A 227 1.61 20.22 14.37
N ASN A 228 1.50 21.52 14.13
CA ASN A 228 0.66 22.10 13.08
C ASN A 228 1.52 22.36 11.83
N ILE A 229 1.29 21.58 10.77
CA ILE A 229 1.96 21.76 9.48
C ILE A 229 1.39 22.99 8.79
N ARG A 230 2.24 23.98 8.53
CA ARG A 230 1.84 25.26 7.91
C ARG A 230 2.04 25.24 6.41
N ASP A 231 3.11 24.59 5.96
CA ASP A 231 3.52 24.65 4.57
C ASP A 231 2.61 23.78 3.69
N PRO A 232 2.28 24.25 2.46
CA PRO A 232 1.55 23.44 1.50
C PRO A 232 2.24 22.12 1.23
N ILE A 233 1.54 21.03 1.50
CA ILE A 233 2.03 19.69 1.24
C ILE A 233 1.76 19.31 -0.21
N ASN A 234 2.82 19.01 -0.96
CA ASN A 234 2.68 18.34 -2.25
C ASN A 234 2.89 16.84 -2.06
N LEU A 235 2.00 16.02 -2.65
CA LEU A 235 2.05 14.57 -2.48
C LEU A 235 3.38 13.96 -2.94
N HIS A 236 4.01 14.51 -3.98
CA HIS A 236 5.31 14.03 -4.47
C HIS A 236 6.47 14.21 -3.48
N ASP A 237 6.31 15.07 -2.47
CA ASP A 237 7.30 15.27 -1.40
C ASP A 237 7.22 14.13 -0.36
N ILE A 238 6.08 13.43 -0.30
CA ILE A 238 5.81 12.33 0.65
C ILE A 238 5.81 10.98 -0.06
N VAL A 239 5.42 10.95 -1.33
CA VAL A 239 5.17 9.74 -2.11
C VAL A 239 6.05 9.74 -3.37
N SER A 240 6.89 8.72 -3.48
CA SER A 240 7.66 8.39 -4.68
C SER A 240 6.75 7.94 -5.83
N PRO A 241 7.07 8.25 -7.11
CA PRO A 241 6.36 7.73 -8.26
C PRO A 241 6.22 6.20 -8.28
N THR A 242 7.17 5.48 -7.67
CA THR A 242 7.16 4.02 -7.56
C THR A 242 6.08 3.47 -6.64
N GLN A 243 5.53 4.31 -5.76
CA GLN A 243 4.43 3.97 -4.85
C GLN A 243 3.06 4.20 -5.51
N VAL A 244 3.01 4.87 -6.65
CA VAL A 244 1.76 5.11 -7.39
C VAL A 244 1.41 3.86 -8.18
N TYR A 245 0.39 3.14 -7.73
CA TYR A 245 -0.08 1.93 -8.41
C TYR A 245 -1.02 2.25 -9.58
N GLY A 246 -1.89 3.24 -9.41
CA GLY A 246 -2.91 3.60 -10.38
C GLY A 246 -3.16 5.09 -10.44
N SER A 247 -3.63 5.57 -11.58
CA SER A 247 -3.94 6.98 -11.76
C SER A 247 -5.14 7.15 -12.67
N TRP A 248 -5.90 8.21 -12.47
CA TRP A 248 -7.00 8.58 -13.35
C TRP A 248 -7.20 10.09 -13.33
N LYS A 249 -7.56 10.68 -14.46
CA LYS A 249 -7.85 12.11 -14.55
C LYS A 249 -9.03 12.40 -15.45
N ASN A 250 -9.71 13.51 -15.16
CA ASN A 250 -10.66 14.12 -16.07
C ASN A 250 -10.47 15.66 -16.07
N ARG A 251 -11.38 16.38 -16.73
CA ARG A 251 -11.32 17.85 -16.83
C ARG A 251 -11.43 18.60 -15.49
N ARG A 252 -11.88 17.95 -14.41
CA ARG A 252 -12.17 18.60 -13.12
C ARG A 252 -11.22 18.16 -12.00
N LYS A 253 -10.75 16.92 -12.03
CA LYS A 253 -9.95 16.33 -10.96
C LYS A 253 -8.99 15.24 -11.42
N GLN A 254 -8.03 14.94 -10.57
CA GLN A 254 -7.09 13.83 -10.70
C GLN A 254 -7.15 12.95 -9.46
N LEU A 255 -6.97 11.65 -9.68
CA LEU A 255 -6.97 10.61 -8.67
C LEU A 255 -5.68 9.80 -8.78
N ALA A 256 -5.06 9.50 -7.65
CA ALA A 256 -3.88 8.65 -7.55
C ALA A 256 -4.14 7.56 -6.51
N LEU A 257 -4.00 6.30 -6.92
CA LEU A 257 -3.99 5.16 -6.01
C LEU A 257 -2.55 4.84 -5.65
N VAL A 258 -2.24 4.94 -4.36
CA VAL A 258 -0.88 5.02 -3.83
C VAL A 258 -0.70 4.06 -2.66
N TRP A 259 0.47 3.43 -2.59
CA TRP A 259 0.96 2.80 -1.37
C TRP A 259 1.50 3.84 -0.39
N TYR A 260 0.75 4.09 0.67
CA TYR A 260 1.02 5.09 1.69
C TYR A 260 1.19 4.39 3.04
N PHE A 261 2.41 4.42 3.59
CA PHE A 261 2.76 3.79 4.87
C PHE A 261 2.35 2.30 5.02
N GLY A 262 2.34 1.53 3.92
CA GLY A 262 1.98 0.11 3.90
C GLY A 262 0.52 -0.18 3.54
N HIS A 263 -0.28 0.86 3.30
CA HIS A 263 -1.69 0.76 2.98
C HIS A 263 -1.99 1.33 1.59
N LEU A 264 -3.06 0.86 0.95
CA LEU A 264 -3.54 1.45 -0.30
C LEU A 264 -4.47 2.63 0.00
N HIS A 265 -4.11 3.81 -0.49
CA HIS A 265 -4.89 5.03 -0.35
C HIS A 265 -5.18 5.67 -1.69
N LEU A 266 -6.39 6.24 -1.80
CA LEU A 266 -6.80 7.04 -2.95
C LEU A 266 -6.65 8.52 -2.58
N PHE A 267 -5.84 9.24 -3.33
CA PHE A 267 -5.71 10.69 -3.21
C PHE A 267 -6.43 11.39 -4.35
N GLU A 268 -7.03 12.54 -4.08
CA GLU A 268 -7.67 13.41 -5.08
C GLU A 268 -7.07 14.80 -5.04
N ARG A 269 -6.84 15.39 -6.22
CA ARG A 269 -6.67 16.83 -6.35
C ARG A 269 -7.64 17.40 -7.38
N LYS A 270 -8.09 18.63 -7.14
CA LYS A 270 -8.82 19.42 -8.15
C LYS A 270 -7.84 19.87 -9.23
N MET A 271 -8.31 19.99 -10.47
CA MET A 271 -7.50 20.56 -11.54
C MET A 271 -7.10 22.01 -11.20
N GLY A 272 -5.81 22.34 -11.35
CA GLY A 272 -5.24 23.64 -10.98
C GLY A 272 -4.79 23.75 -9.52
N SER A 273 -5.14 22.78 -8.67
CA SER A 273 -4.62 22.67 -7.30
C SER A 273 -3.30 21.90 -7.29
N THR A 274 -2.33 22.34 -6.50
CA THR A 274 -1.11 21.56 -6.20
C THR A 274 -1.34 20.57 -5.07
N THR A 275 -2.27 20.88 -4.16
CA THR A 275 -2.57 20.07 -2.98
C THR A 275 -3.39 18.85 -3.34
N TRP A 276 -2.99 17.70 -2.79
CA TRP A 276 -3.70 16.43 -2.83
C TRP A 276 -4.33 16.14 -1.47
N TRP A 277 -5.53 15.59 -1.49
CA TRP A 277 -6.28 15.23 -0.29
C TRP A 277 -6.63 13.74 -0.31
N PRO A 278 -6.53 13.04 0.83
CA PRO A 278 -6.91 11.65 0.91
C PRO A 278 -8.44 11.54 0.76
N LYS A 279 -8.88 10.64 -0.12
CA LYS A 279 -10.29 10.23 -0.26
C LYS A 279 -10.61 9.03 0.60
N THR A 280 -9.64 8.14 0.74
CA THR A 280 -9.66 7.08 1.73
C THR A 280 -9.30 7.65 3.10
N LYS A 281 -9.81 7.03 4.15
CA LYS A 281 -9.48 7.43 5.52
C LYS A 281 -8.18 6.77 5.95
N ILE A 282 -7.26 7.55 6.50
CA ILE A 282 -6.06 7.05 7.19
C ILE A 282 -6.47 6.70 8.63
N ASP A 283 -5.88 5.64 9.20
CA ASP A 283 -6.12 5.09 10.56
C ASP A 283 -7.41 4.26 10.74
N VAL A 284 -8.25 4.20 9.71
CA VAL A 284 -9.47 3.37 9.70
C VAL A 284 -9.63 2.68 8.35
N GLU A 285 -8.56 2.05 7.90
CA GLU A 285 -8.44 1.53 6.54
C GLU A 285 -9.45 0.42 6.23
N ASN A 286 -9.90 -0.30 7.26
CA ASN A 286 -10.93 -1.34 7.12
C ASN A 286 -12.24 -0.85 6.45
N ARG A 287 -12.49 0.46 6.44
CA ARG A 287 -13.66 1.08 5.77
C ARG A 287 -13.39 1.57 4.34
N ASN A 288 -12.17 1.40 3.83
CA ASN A 288 -11.77 1.90 2.51
C ASN A 288 -12.08 0.92 1.36
N GLY A 289 -12.52 -0.30 1.65
CA GLY A 289 -12.73 -1.35 0.64
C GLY A 289 -13.58 -0.89 -0.55
N ALA A 290 -14.76 -0.33 -0.28
CA ALA A 290 -15.73 0.03 -1.31
C ALA A 290 -15.20 1.13 -2.25
N ILE A 291 -14.59 2.19 -1.69
CA ILE A 291 -14.08 3.31 -2.48
C ILE A 291 -12.88 2.90 -3.34
N LEU A 292 -12.02 2.01 -2.83
CA LEU A 292 -10.88 1.47 -3.56
C LEU A 292 -11.33 0.54 -4.69
N LEU A 293 -12.22 -0.41 -4.41
CA LEU A 293 -12.77 -1.30 -5.43
C LEU A 293 -13.53 -0.53 -6.51
N ASN A 294 -14.35 0.46 -6.14
CA ASN A 294 -15.04 1.30 -7.10
C ASN A 294 -14.05 2.01 -8.05
N PHE A 295 -12.96 2.57 -7.49
CA PHE A 295 -11.92 3.19 -8.30
C PHE A 295 -11.26 2.18 -9.26
N MET A 296 -10.89 1.00 -8.76
CA MET A 296 -10.22 -0.05 -9.55
C MET A 296 -11.11 -0.60 -10.66
N HIS A 297 -12.39 -0.90 -10.39
CA HIS A 297 -13.34 -1.39 -11.39
C HIS A 297 -13.71 -0.32 -12.42
N TYR A 298 -14.15 0.86 -11.96
CA TYR A 298 -14.81 1.82 -12.86
C TYR A 298 -13.88 2.88 -13.46
N ARG A 299 -12.77 3.21 -12.79
CA ARG A 299 -11.82 4.23 -13.26
C ARG A 299 -10.59 3.62 -13.90
N MET A 300 -10.02 2.60 -13.27
CA MET A 300 -8.86 1.90 -13.82
C MET A 300 -9.23 0.75 -14.76
N LYS A 301 -10.49 0.27 -14.73
CA LYS A 301 -10.94 -0.92 -15.47
C LYS A 301 -10.06 -2.15 -15.22
N LEU A 302 -9.47 -2.20 -14.02
CA LEU A 302 -8.43 -3.17 -13.66
C LEU A 302 -8.92 -4.61 -13.80
N PHE A 303 -10.18 -4.84 -13.43
CA PHE A 303 -10.78 -6.17 -13.40
C PHE A 303 -11.66 -6.45 -14.63
N LYS A 304 -11.67 -5.58 -15.65
CA LYS A 304 -12.60 -5.69 -16.77
C LYS A 304 -12.58 -7.06 -17.46
N LYS A 305 -11.40 -7.61 -17.75
CA LYS A 305 -11.30 -8.95 -18.37
C LYS A 305 -11.89 -10.06 -17.50
N LEU A 306 -11.73 -9.96 -16.18
CA LEU A 306 -12.30 -10.91 -15.23
C LEU A 306 -13.83 -10.73 -15.15
N ASP A 307 -14.29 -9.49 -15.06
CA ASP A 307 -15.71 -9.13 -15.02
C ASP A 307 -16.43 -9.59 -16.31
N ASP A 308 -15.83 -9.38 -17.48
CA ASP A 308 -16.36 -9.83 -18.78
C ASP A 308 -16.49 -11.36 -18.82
N LYS A 309 -15.49 -12.09 -18.28
CA LYS A 309 -15.51 -13.56 -18.21
C LYS A 309 -16.58 -14.11 -17.26
N ILE A 310 -16.75 -13.47 -16.10
CA ILE A 310 -17.81 -13.83 -15.14
C ILE A 310 -19.20 -13.51 -15.74
N ALA A 311 -19.33 -12.37 -16.42
CA ALA A 311 -20.58 -11.94 -17.05
C ALA A 311 -20.99 -12.84 -18.22
N GLU A 312 -20.05 -13.25 -19.07
CA GLU A 312 -20.27 -14.20 -20.17
C GLU A 312 -20.95 -15.49 -19.65
N TYR A 313 -20.50 -15.99 -18.51
CA TYR A 313 -21.08 -17.15 -17.87
C TYR A 313 -22.47 -16.87 -17.26
N GLY A 314 -22.62 -15.75 -16.53
CA GLY A 314 -23.89 -15.35 -15.93
C GLY A 314 -25.01 -15.18 -16.96
N PHE A 315 -24.69 -14.65 -18.14
CA PHE A 315 -25.64 -14.51 -19.24
C PHE A 315 -26.04 -15.86 -19.85
N ARG A 316 -25.07 -16.75 -20.08
CA ARG A 316 -25.33 -18.10 -20.63
C ARG A 316 -26.24 -18.95 -19.73
N ASN A 317 -26.15 -18.80 -18.41
CA ASN A 317 -26.99 -19.57 -17.48
C ASN A 317 -28.41 -19.02 -17.31
N ARG A 318 -28.61 -17.68 -17.38
CA ARG A 318 -29.96 -17.10 -17.33
C ARG A 318 -30.85 -17.53 -18.51
N VAL A 319 -30.25 -17.85 -19.65
CA VAL A 319 -30.98 -18.39 -20.82
C VAL A 319 -31.49 -19.82 -20.55
N ILE A 320 -30.82 -20.57 -19.66
CA ILE A 320 -31.20 -21.95 -19.30
C ILE A 320 -32.26 -21.96 -18.19
N ASP A 321 -32.24 -20.99 -17.27
CA ASP A 321 -33.22 -20.85 -16.17
C ASP A 321 -34.67 -20.55 -16.63
N PHE A 322 -34.90 -20.28 -17.93
CA PHE A 322 -36.25 -20.23 -18.50
C PHE A 322 -36.90 -21.62 -18.63
N ILE A 323 -36.16 -22.70 -18.35
CA ILE A 323 -36.66 -24.07 -18.29
C ILE A 323 -36.71 -24.48 -16.81
N SER A 324 -37.89 -24.33 -16.23
CA SER A 324 -38.18 -24.51 -14.81
C SER A 324 -37.96 -25.94 -14.30
N CYS A 325 -36.75 -26.25 -13.81
CA CYS A 325 -36.54 -27.37 -12.90
C CYS A 325 -35.36 -27.11 -11.94
N GLN A 326 -35.67 -26.64 -10.72
CA GLN A 326 -34.68 -26.34 -9.68
C GLN A 326 -33.91 -27.57 -9.17
N SER A 327 -34.40 -28.79 -9.39
CA SER A 327 -33.71 -30.04 -9.05
C SER A 327 -32.82 -30.59 -10.18
N CYS A 328 -32.84 -29.95 -11.36
CA CYS A 328 -32.03 -30.34 -12.51
C CYS A 328 -30.99 -29.27 -12.80
N ILE A 329 -30.04 -29.06 -11.89
CA ILE A 329 -28.75 -28.53 -12.34
C ILE A 329 -28.17 -29.62 -13.24
N SER A 330 -28.34 -29.45 -14.54
CA SER A 330 -27.79 -30.35 -15.55
C SER A 330 -26.30 -30.57 -15.26
N LEU A 331 -25.82 -31.81 -15.36
CA LEU A 331 -24.39 -32.15 -15.33
C LEU A 331 -23.57 -31.24 -16.28
N GLU A 332 -24.22 -30.78 -17.36
CA GLU A 332 -23.70 -29.85 -18.34
C GLU A 332 -23.48 -28.42 -17.79
N ALA A 333 -24.35 -27.94 -16.89
CA ALA A 333 -24.18 -26.65 -16.22
C ALA A 333 -23.00 -26.69 -15.23
N GLN A 334 -22.81 -27.82 -14.53
CA GLN A 334 -21.67 -28.03 -13.64
C GLN A 334 -20.35 -28.10 -14.44
N SER A 335 -20.32 -28.85 -15.54
CA SER A 335 -19.17 -28.93 -16.45
C SER A 335 -18.79 -27.57 -17.05
N LYS A 336 -19.77 -26.77 -17.50
CA LYS A 336 -19.55 -25.39 -17.99
C LYS A 336 -18.99 -24.48 -16.89
N SER A 337 -19.46 -24.66 -15.66
CA SER A 337 -18.97 -23.92 -14.52
C SER A 337 -17.51 -24.25 -14.21
N ASP A 338 -17.13 -25.52 -14.23
CA ASP A 338 -15.77 -25.96 -13.96
C ASP A 338 -14.82 -25.45 -15.06
N HIS A 339 -15.26 -25.48 -16.33
CA HIS A 339 -14.52 -24.90 -17.45
C HIS A 339 -14.22 -23.40 -17.24
N MET A 340 -15.23 -22.62 -16.83
CA MET A 340 -15.03 -21.21 -16.52
C MET A 340 -14.01 -21.00 -15.38
N MET A 341 -14.08 -21.79 -14.30
CA MET A 341 -13.13 -21.66 -13.18
C MET A 341 -11.70 -21.99 -13.64
N VAL A 342 -11.54 -22.93 -14.57
CA VAL A 342 -10.27 -23.21 -15.25
C VAL A 342 -9.82 -22.02 -16.10
N GLU A 343 -10.70 -21.36 -16.84
CA GLU A 343 -10.36 -20.14 -17.59
C GLU A 343 -9.91 -19.00 -16.66
N ILE A 344 -10.63 -18.76 -15.56
CA ILE A 344 -10.29 -17.74 -14.57
C ILE A 344 -8.90 -18.01 -13.98
N LYS A 345 -8.56 -19.26 -13.69
CA LYS A 345 -7.23 -19.65 -13.19
C LYS A 345 -6.10 -19.23 -14.13
N HIS A 346 -6.33 -19.27 -15.44
CA HIS A 346 -5.35 -18.88 -16.46
C HIS A 346 -5.44 -17.41 -16.84
N LEU A 347 -6.46 -16.69 -16.36
CA LEU A 347 -6.63 -15.27 -16.62
C LEU A 347 -5.52 -14.48 -15.91
N ARG A 348 -5.01 -13.48 -16.62
CA ARG A 348 -4.05 -12.51 -16.09
C ARG A 348 -4.70 -11.15 -15.96
N ILE A 349 -4.60 -10.56 -14.78
CA ILE A 349 -5.04 -9.19 -14.52
C ILE A 349 -3.94 -8.23 -15.01
N SER A 350 -4.30 -7.28 -15.85
CA SER A 350 -3.36 -6.34 -16.47
C SER A 350 -3.96 -4.94 -16.44
N ARG A 351 -3.16 -3.92 -16.12
CA ARG A 351 -3.61 -2.54 -16.28
C ARG A 351 -3.70 -2.17 -17.76
N GLU A 352 -4.74 -1.42 -18.13
CA GLU A 352 -4.82 -0.82 -19.46
C GLU A 352 -3.85 0.37 -19.58
N ASP A 353 -3.67 1.15 -18.50
CA ASP A 353 -2.82 2.33 -18.46
C ASP A 353 -1.84 2.29 -17.27
N THR A 354 -0.55 2.50 -17.54
CA THR A 354 0.45 2.71 -16.48
C THR A 354 0.53 4.20 -16.09
N PRO A 355 0.63 4.54 -14.79
CA PRO A 355 0.87 5.92 -14.39
C PRO A 355 2.21 6.39 -14.97
N TYR A 356 2.20 7.48 -15.74
CA TYR A 356 3.44 8.12 -16.17
C TYR A 356 4.16 8.74 -14.97
N GLN A 357 5.49 8.69 -14.95
CA GLN A 357 6.34 9.10 -13.82
C GLN A 357 6.12 10.55 -13.32
N GLY A 358 5.59 11.44 -14.16
CA GLY A 358 5.27 12.83 -13.83
C GLY A 358 3.87 13.08 -13.26
N PHE A 359 3.00 12.06 -13.13
CA PHE A 359 1.58 12.27 -12.83
C PHE A 359 1.30 13.12 -11.58
N LEU A 360 2.08 12.94 -10.51
CA LEU A 360 1.94 13.73 -9.28
C LEU A 360 2.41 15.18 -9.43
N VAL A 361 3.36 15.42 -10.33
CA VAL A 361 4.06 16.71 -10.54
C VAL A 361 3.44 17.53 -11.68
N ASP A 362 2.64 16.91 -12.56
CA ASP A 362 2.01 17.57 -13.71
C ASP A 362 1.28 18.87 -13.32
N LYS A 363 1.94 20.01 -13.54
CA LYS A 363 1.34 21.34 -13.54
C LYS A 363 0.70 21.54 -14.90
N PHE A 364 -0.60 21.28 -15.01
CA PHE A 364 -1.33 21.61 -16.24
C PHE A 364 -1.34 23.13 -16.43
N SER A 365 -0.52 23.61 -17.36
CA SER A 365 -0.77 24.90 -17.99
C SER A 365 -2.08 24.76 -18.75
N LYS A 366 -3.06 25.64 -18.48
CA LYS A 366 -4.19 25.80 -19.41
C LYS A 366 -3.57 26.07 -20.78
N LYS A 367 -3.64 25.12 -21.72
CA LYS A 367 -3.57 25.50 -23.12
C LYS A 367 -4.71 26.51 -23.29
N LYS A 368 -4.35 27.77 -23.53
CA LYS A 368 -5.27 28.69 -24.17
C LYS A 368 -5.55 28.06 -25.52
N ASP A 369 -6.70 27.42 -25.64
CA ASP A 369 -7.26 27.12 -26.95
C ASP A 369 -7.49 28.49 -27.60
N ASN A 370 -6.63 28.85 -28.55
CA ASN A 370 -6.82 29.96 -29.47
C ASN A 370 -7.73 29.51 -30.59
#